data_AF-A0A4Q6AJF2-F1
#
_entry.id   AF-A0A4Q6AJF2-F1
#
_cell.length_a   1.000
_cell.length_b   1.000
_cell.length_c   1.000
_cell.angle_alpha   90.00
_cell.angle_beta   90.00
_cell.angle_gamma   90.00
#
_symmetry.space_group_name_H-M   'P 1'
#
loop_
_entity.id
_entity.type
_entity.pdbx_description
1 polymer ?
#
loop_
_entity_poly.entity_id
_entity_poly.type
_entity_poly.pdbx_seq_one_letter_code
_entity_poly.pdbx_strand_id
1 'polypeptide(L)'
;MQAISELENLLLPKEEPPFFSENGNGIRIVVLKYFRFHKSLCIELYDAATTQAGKIKNPLSAVSASDAALFSTKPDALLFYTAISRFQNNPTAAKSGADIRALKTIIKNPLGLRFFCHNAEFSENVSAGSLEEVGVGGILHKFSLLVNKVEAFYQVIPQLHLEQQVLHPRQVEHRF
;
A
#
# COMPACT_ATOMS: atom_id res chain seq x y z
N MET A 1 -3.08 49.46 5.45
CA MET A 1 -3.47 48.32 4.58
C MET A 1 -2.61 47.07 4.79
N GLN A 2 -1.38 47.18 5.33
CA GLN A 2 -0.51 46.01 5.63
C GLN A 2 -0.93 45.19 6.87
N ALA A 3 -1.41 45.84 7.94
CA ALA A 3 -1.76 45.16 9.20
C ALA A 3 -2.93 44.15 9.10
N ILE A 4 -3.86 44.36 8.16
CA ILE A 4 -4.99 43.43 7.96
C ILE A 4 -4.51 42.15 7.25
N SER A 5 -3.63 42.28 6.27
CA SER A 5 -3.08 41.14 5.54
C SER A 5 -2.12 40.30 6.38
N GLU A 6 -1.37 40.90 7.31
CA GLU A 6 -0.57 40.17 8.31
C GLU A 6 -1.45 39.39 9.29
N LEU A 7 -2.57 39.98 9.72
CA LEU A 7 -3.51 39.32 10.63
C LEU A 7 -4.25 38.17 9.95
N GLU A 8 -4.65 38.32 8.69
CA GLU A 8 -5.23 37.23 7.88
C GLU A 8 -4.27 36.04 7.76
N ASN A 9 -2.98 36.28 7.51
CA ASN A 9 -1.97 35.22 7.45
C ASN A 9 -1.66 34.56 8.81
N LEU A 10 -1.96 35.23 9.92
CA LEU A 10 -1.81 34.68 11.27
C LEU A 10 -3.04 33.89 11.73
N LEU A 11 -4.22 34.25 11.22
CA LEU A 11 -5.51 33.65 11.61
C LEU A 11 -5.93 32.48 10.72
N LEU A 12 -5.44 32.43 9.48
CA LEU A 12 -5.66 31.28 8.62
C LEU A 12 -4.69 30.15 9.02
N PRO A 13 -5.17 28.97 9.43
CA PRO A 13 -4.29 27.83 9.57
C PRO A 13 -3.61 27.61 8.22
N LYS A 14 -2.28 27.58 8.21
CA LYS A 14 -1.53 27.28 6.99
C LYS A 14 -2.01 25.92 6.52
N GLU A 15 -2.68 25.87 5.37
CA GLU A 15 -2.98 24.60 4.72
C GLU A 15 -1.65 23.90 4.48
N GLU A 16 -1.42 22.78 5.16
CA GLU A 16 -0.23 21.97 4.91
C GLU A 16 -0.40 21.34 3.53
N PRO A 17 0.50 21.62 2.57
CA PRO A 17 0.56 20.93 1.30
C PRO A 17 0.45 19.41 1.49
N PRO A 18 -0.29 18.71 0.62
CA PRO A 18 -0.53 17.28 0.75
C PRO A 18 0.71 16.41 0.61
N PHE A 19 1.88 16.98 0.30
CA PHE A 19 3.13 16.29 0.01
C PHE A 19 4.33 17.10 0.51
N PHE A 20 5.13 16.53 1.41
CA PHE A 20 6.44 17.08 1.71
C PHE A 20 7.46 15.98 1.99
N SER A 21 8.55 15.99 1.20
CA SER A 21 9.85 16.07 1.87
C SER A 21 10.21 17.53 2.00
N GLU A 22 10.77 17.91 3.15
CA GLU A 22 11.22 19.28 3.45
C GLU A 22 12.21 19.89 2.43
N ASN A 23 12.77 19.09 1.49
CA ASN A 23 13.81 19.53 0.56
C ASN A 23 13.47 19.34 -0.94
N GLY A 24 12.19 19.16 -1.29
CA GLY A 24 11.77 19.03 -2.71
C GLY A 24 12.21 17.75 -3.44
N ASN A 25 12.85 16.80 -2.74
CA ASN A 25 13.35 15.53 -3.31
C ASN A 25 12.70 14.31 -2.64
N GLY A 26 11.42 14.47 -2.33
CA GLY A 26 10.61 13.57 -1.53
C GLY A 26 9.76 12.68 -2.40
N ILE A 27 9.66 11.42 -1.99
CA ILE A 27 8.73 10.48 -2.57
C ILE A 27 7.73 10.03 -1.52
N ARG A 28 6.51 9.75 -1.98
CA ARG A 28 5.54 9.01 -1.19
C ARG A 28 5.65 7.54 -1.51
N ILE A 29 5.62 6.71 -0.48
CA ILE A 29 5.73 5.25 -0.58
C ILE A 29 4.57 4.57 0.15
N VAL A 30 4.24 3.37 -0.29
CA VAL A 30 3.29 2.47 0.37
C VAL A 30 4.08 1.44 1.15
N VAL A 31 3.81 1.29 2.43
CA VAL A 31 4.44 0.30 3.30
C VAL A 31 3.41 -0.75 3.71
N LEU A 32 3.70 -2.01 3.37
CA LEU A 32 2.95 -3.19 3.79
C LEU A 32 3.56 -3.70 5.09
N LYS A 33 2.78 -3.68 6.16
CA LYS A 33 3.19 -4.14 7.49
C LYS A 33 2.29 -5.28 7.95
N TYR A 34 2.87 -6.28 8.58
CA TYR A 34 2.12 -7.37 9.19
C TYR A 34 2.24 -7.30 10.70
N PHE A 35 1.12 -7.10 11.39
CA PHE A 35 1.10 -7.10 12.85
C PHE A 35 1.18 -8.52 13.39
N ARG A 36 2.31 -8.87 14.03
CA ARG A 36 2.58 -10.21 14.56
C ARG A 36 1.51 -10.73 15.52
N PHE A 37 0.98 -9.85 16.38
CA PHE A 37 0.03 -10.23 17.43
C PHE A 37 -1.40 -10.42 16.92
N HIS A 38 -1.86 -9.57 15.98
CA HIS A 38 -3.22 -9.63 15.44
C HIS A 38 -3.32 -10.36 14.10
N LYS A 39 -2.19 -10.77 13.51
CA LYS A 39 -2.11 -11.43 12.21
C LYS A 39 -2.86 -10.68 11.11
N SER A 40 -2.70 -9.36 11.16
CA SER A 40 -3.45 -8.42 10.34
C SER A 40 -2.51 -7.64 9.44
N LEU A 41 -2.94 -7.46 8.19
CA LEU A 41 -2.29 -6.60 7.23
C LEU A 41 -2.62 -5.14 7.56
N CYS A 42 -1.58 -4.34 7.75
CA CYS A 42 -1.64 -2.90 7.80
C CYS A 42 -0.97 -2.33 6.55
N ILE A 43 -1.58 -1.30 5.96
CA ILE A 43 -1.01 -0.59 4.82
C ILE A 43 -0.94 0.88 5.21
N GLU A 44 0.27 1.42 5.18
CA GLU A 44 0.58 2.77 5.62
C GLU A 44 1.22 3.56 4.48
N LEU A 45 1.14 4.89 4.58
CA LEU A 45 1.82 5.81 3.67
C LEU A 45 2.93 6.53 4.42
N TYR A 46 4.06 6.70 3.75
CA TYR A 46 5.16 7.49 4.27
C TYR A 46 5.69 8.43 3.19
N ASP A 47 6.05 9.64 3.60
CA ASP A 47 6.90 10.52 2.81
C ASP A 47 8.35 10.34 3.25
N ALA A 48 9.25 10.22 2.27
CA ALA A 48 10.65 9.92 2.47
C ALA A 48 11.53 10.72 1.51
N ALA A 49 12.68 11.18 1.98
CA ALA A 49 13.72 11.70 1.10
C ALA A 49 14.47 10.55 0.41
N THR A 50 15.02 10.81 -0.79
CA THR A 50 15.81 9.82 -1.53
C THR A 50 17.30 10.20 -1.62
N THR A 51 18.16 9.19 -1.78
CA THR A 51 19.55 9.38 -2.21
C THR A 51 19.58 9.71 -3.70
N GLN A 52 20.72 10.21 -4.20
CA GLN A 52 20.96 10.34 -5.65
C GLN A 52 20.84 8.99 -6.40
N ALA A 53 21.01 7.87 -5.69
CA ALA A 53 20.81 6.51 -6.19
C ALA A 53 19.37 5.99 -6.03
N GLY A 54 18.41 6.83 -5.60
CA GLY A 54 16.99 6.49 -5.48
C GLY A 54 16.61 5.66 -4.23
N LYS A 55 17.54 5.42 -3.31
CA LYS A 55 17.25 4.73 -2.03
C LYS A 55 16.59 5.69 -1.05
N ILE A 56 15.61 5.19 -0.29
CA ILE A 56 14.96 5.96 0.78
C ILE A 56 15.92 6.26 1.94
N LYS A 57 15.74 7.40 2.57
CA LYS A 57 16.51 7.85 3.74
C LYS A 57 15.57 8.12 4.92
N ASN A 58 16.12 8.01 6.13
CA ASN A 58 15.46 8.50 7.34
C ASN A 58 15.60 10.03 7.47
N PRO A 59 14.68 10.71 8.16
CA PRO A 59 13.45 10.17 8.77
C PRO A 59 12.36 9.89 7.72
N LEU A 60 11.47 8.94 8.04
CA LEU A 60 10.24 8.67 7.29
C LEU A 60 9.08 9.35 8.02
N SER A 61 8.27 10.11 7.30
CA SER A 61 7.12 10.82 7.86
C SER A 61 5.84 10.06 7.54
N ALA A 62 5.16 9.53 8.54
CA ALA A 62 3.88 8.83 8.33
C ALA A 62 2.81 9.81 7.81
N VAL A 63 2.03 9.37 6.83
CA VAL A 63 0.98 10.16 6.19
C VAL A 63 -0.37 9.48 6.42
N SER A 64 -1.37 10.28 6.79
CA SER A 64 -2.76 9.84 6.84
C SER A 64 -3.31 9.69 5.41
N ALA A 65 -3.74 8.47 5.07
CA ALA A 65 -4.34 8.23 3.76
C ALA A 65 -5.70 8.93 3.62
N SER A 66 -6.45 9.10 4.73
CA SER A 66 -7.69 9.86 4.73
C SER A 66 -7.45 11.33 4.40
N ASP A 67 -6.39 11.94 4.94
CA ASP A 67 -6.08 13.35 4.68
C ASP A 67 -5.55 13.52 3.26
N ALA A 68 -4.68 12.62 2.79
CA ALA A 68 -4.23 12.60 1.40
C ALA A 68 -5.40 12.46 0.40
N ALA A 69 -6.47 11.75 0.77
CA ALA A 69 -7.68 11.62 -0.04
C ALA A 69 -8.40 12.97 -0.18
N LEU A 70 -8.46 13.80 0.87
CA LEU A 70 -9.14 15.11 0.84
C LEU A 70 -8.50 16.08 -0.18
N PHE A 71 -7.19 15.98 -0.39
CA PHE A 71 -6.48 16.81 -1.35
C PHE A 71 -6.47 16.24 -2.78
N SER A 72 -7.03 15.05 -2.99
CA SER A 72 -7.03 14.39 -4.29
C SER A 72 -8.17 14.89 -5.18
N THR A 73 -7.83 15.44 -6.35
CA THR A 73 -8.82 15.87 -7.36
C THR A 73 -9.19 14.80 -8.38
N LYS A 74 -8.42 13.71 -8.45
CA LYS A 74 -8.66 12.61 -9.40
C LYS A 74 -9.45 11.47 -8.72
N PRO A 75 -10.52 10.94 -9.35
CA PRO A 75 -11.32 9.85 -8.77
C PRO A 75 -10.51 8.61 -8.42
N ASP A 76 -9.59 8.18 -9.30
CA ASP A 76 -8.78 6.98 -9.07
C ASP A 76 -7.81 7.14 -7.90
N ALA A 77 -7.23 8.34 -7.75
CA ALA A 77 -6.35 8.65 -6.62
C ALA A 77 -7.14 8.74 -5.30
N LEU A 78 -8.35 9.31 -5.33
CA LEU A 78 -9.26 9.33 -4.18
C LEU A 78 -9.62 7.91 -3.73
N LEU A 79 -9.97 7.05 -4.67
CA LEU A 79 -10.30 5.64 -4.40
C LEU A 79 -9.08 4.88 -3.87
N PHE A 80 -7.89 5.13 -4.40
CA PHE A 80 -6.64 4.54 -3.94
C PHE A 80 -6.34 4.91 -2.48
N TYR A 81 -6.38 6.19 -2.14
CA TYR A 81 -6.14 6.65 -0.77
C TYR A 81 -7.22 6.17 0.21
N THR A 82 -8.49 6.20 -0.20
CA THR A 82 -9.60 5.65 0.59
C THR A 82 -9.43 4.15 0.83
N ALA A 83 -8.93 3.41 -0.16
CA ALA A 83 -8.66 1.99 0.00
C ALA A 83 -7.52 1.73 1.00
N ILE A 84 -6.47 2.56 1.00
CA ILE A 84 -5.36 2.46 1.98
C ILE A 84 -5.85 2.80 3.39
N SER A 85 -6.62 3.87 3.56
CA SER A 85 -7.08 4.32 4.89
C SER A 85 -7.89 3.25 5.63
N ARG A 86 -8.55 2.37 4.88
CA ARG A 86 -9.25 1.20 5.42
C ARG A 86 -8.30 0.23 6.16
N PHE A 87 -7.10 0.00 5.64
CA PHE A 87 -6.09 -0.87 6.26
C PHE A 87 -5.23 -0.14 7.29
N GLN A 88 -5.04 1.18 7.14
CA GLN A 88 -4.34 2.01 8.12
C GLN A 88 -5.09 2.11 9.45
N ASN A 89 -6.43 2.26 9.38
CA ASN A 89 -7.25 2.55 10.56
C ASN A 89 -7.95 1.33 11.19
N ASN A 90 -8.07 0.21 10.47
CA ASN A 90 -8.84 -0.95 10.93
C ASN A 90 -8.10 -2.30 10.73
N PRO A 91 -6.90 -2.49 11.30
CA PRO A 91 -6.15 -3.74 11.13
C PRO A 91 -6.91 -4.97 11.65
N THR A 92 -7.71 -4.85 12.70
CA THR A 92 -8.37 -5.98 13.39
C THR A 92 -9.76 -6.34 12.84
N ALA A 93 -10.20 -5.67 11.76
CA ALA A 93 -11.52 -5.93 11.19
C ALA A 93 -11.63 -7.30 10.52
N ALA A 94 -12.81 -7.92 10.60
CA ALA A 94 -13.08 -9.19 9.93
C ALA A 94 -12.96 -9.03 8.40
N LYS A 95 -12.25 -9.97 7.76
CA LYS A 95 -12.04 -9.98 6.32
C LYS A 95 -13.38 -10.05 5.59
N SER A 96 -13.62 -9.08 4.71
CA SER A 96 -14.87 -8.88 4.01
C SER A 96 -14.64 -8.74 2.50
N GLY A 97 -15.71 -8.87 1.70
CA GLY A 97 -15.63 -8.60 0.26
C GLY A 97 -15.20 -7.17 -0.08
N ALA A 98 -15.41 -6.22 0.85
CA ALA A 98 -14.93 -4.84 0.68
C ALA A 98 -13.40 -4.74 0.78
N ASP A 99 -12.76 -5.56 1.63
CA ASP A 99 -11.28 -5.59 1.75
C ASP A 99 -10.64 -6.10 0.46
N ILE A 100 -11.23 -7.12 -0.16
CA ILE A 100 -10.76 -7.62 -1.46
C ILE A 100 -10.89 -6.55 -2.55
N ARG A 101 -11.99 -5.78 -2.55
CA ARG A 101 -12.12 -4.64 -3.49
C ARG A 101 -11.07 -3.57 -3.22
N ALA A 102 -10.83 -3.23 -1.95
CA ALA A 102 -9.82 -2.25 -1.57
C ALA A 102 -8.41 -2.69 -2.00
N LEU A 103 -8.01 -3.94 -1.74
CA LEU A 103 -6.73 -4.50 -2.19
C LEU A 103 -6.58 -4.43 -3.71
N LYS A 104 -7.62 -4.80 -4.47
CA LYS A 104 -7.62 -4.67 -5.94
C LYS A 104 -7.41 -3.23 -6.38
N THR A 105 -8.01 -2.25 -5.69
CA THR A 105 -7.80 -0.83 -5.98
C THR A 105 -6.38 -0.38 -5.67
N ILE A 106 -5.80 -0.82 -4.55
CA ILE A 106 -4.42 -0.50 -4.16
C ILE A 106 -3.43 -1.07 -5.18
N ILE A 107 -3.62 -2.33 -5.61
CA ILE A 107 -2.74 -2.99 -6.57
C ILE A 107 -2.69 -2.28 -7.93
N LYS A 108 -3.81 -1.67 -8.36
CA LYS A 108 -3.83 -0.87 -9.60
C LYS A 108 -2.87 0.31 -9.57
N ASN A 109 -2.57 0.83 -8.38
CA ASN A 109 -1.58 1.89 -8.14
C ASN A 109 -1.61 3.04 -9.18
N PRO A 110 -2.73 3.78 -9.30
CA PRO A 110 -2.86 4.85 -10.30
C PRO A 110 -1.88 6.01 -10.08
N LEU A 111 -1.29 6.10 -8.88
CA LEU A 111 -0.31 7.11 -8.50
C LEU A 111 1.14 6.68 -8.76
N GLY A 112 1.37 5.43 -9.17
CA GLY A 112 2.72 4.92 -9.45
C GLY A 112 3.64 4.92 -8.22
N LEU A 113 3.09 4.81 -7.01
CA LEU A 113 3.87 4.81 -5.79
C LEU A 113 4.68 3.52 -5.66
N ARG A 114 5.85 3.60 -5.02
CA ARG A 114 6.69 2.44 -4.75
C ARG A 114 6.16 1.70 -3.52
N PHE A 115 6.18 0.36 -3.58
CA PHE A 115 5.72 -0.51 -2.51
C PHE A 115 6.90 -1.10 -1.76
N PHE A 116 6.78 -1.16 -0.44
CA PHE A 116 7.78 -1.72 0.44
C PHE A 116 7.12 -2.66 1.45
N CYS A 117 7.79 -3.75 1.79
CA CYS A 117 7.42 -4.60 2.91
C CYS A 117 8.26 -4.24 4.14
N HIS A 118 7.62 -4.15 5.30
CA HIS A 118 8.29 -3.94 6.58
C HIS A 118 8.83 -5.27 7.12
N ASN A 119 10.14 -5.32 7.35
CA ASN A 119 10.81 -6.42 8.01
C ASN A 119 10.83 -6.19 9.53
N ALA A 120 9.88 -6.81 10.22
CA ALA A 120 9.72 -6.72 11.66
C ALA A 120 10.86 -7.41 12.45
N GLU A 121 11.63 -8.32 11.84
CA GLU A 121 12.80 -8.93 12.47
C GLU A 121 13.99 -7.97 12.52
N PHE A 122 14.11 -7.09 11.53
CA PHE A 122 15.14 -6.04 11.51
C PHE A 122 14.84 -4.92 12.51
N SER A 123 13.60 -4.44 12.55
CA SER A 123 13.15 -3.42 13.50
C SER A 123 11.64 -3.45 13.67
N GLU A 124 11.16 -3.27 14.89
CA GLU A 124 9.73 -3.12 15.18
C GLU A 124 9.16 -1.82 14.56
N ASN A 125 9.99 -0.78 14.46
CA ASN A 125 9.62 0.50 13.89
C ASN A 125 9.92 0.54 12.39
N VAL A 126 9.11 1.33 11.68
CA VAL A 126 9.32 1.58 10.24
C VAL A 126 10.48 2.56 10.09
N SER A 127 11.53 2.13 9.39
CA SER A 127 12.74 2.90 9.12
C SER A 127 13.27 2.52 7.74
N ALA A 128 14.08 3.37 7.12
CA ALA A 128 14.64 3.10 5.80
C ALA A 128 15.41 1.75 5.70
N GLY A 129 16.00 1.27 6.81
CA GLY A 129 16.70 -0.02 6.86
C GLY A 129 15.80 -1.23 7.06
N SER A 130 14.59 -1.04 7.62
CA SER A 130 13.61 -2.13 7.83
C SER A 130 12.65 -2.30 6.64
N LEU A 131 12.87 -1.60 5.53
CA LEU A 131 12.01 -1.62 4.36
C LEU A 131 12.69 -2.30 3.17
N GLU A 132 12.02 -3.31 2.63
CA GLU A 132 12.42 -4.00 1.41
C GLU A 132 11.47 -3.61 0.28
N GLU A 133 12.01 -3.06 -0.81
CA GLU A 133 11.19 -2.71 -1.98
C GLU A 133 10.62 -3.95 -2.64
N VAL A 134 9.33 -3.92 -2.96
CA VAL A 134 8.62 -5.03 -3.59
C VAL A 134 7.87 -4.57 -4.83
N GLY A 135 7.90 -5.42 -5.85
CA GLY A 135 7.05 -5.24 -7.02
C GLY A 135 5.61 -5.67 -6.71
N VAL A 136 4.64 -4.92 -7.20
CA VAL A 136 3.24 -5.36 -7.21
C VAL A 136 3.01 -6.20 -8.47
N GLY A 137 2.72 -7.48 -8.29
CA GLY A 137 2.47 -8.41 -9.39
C GLY A 137 1.05 -8.30 -9.97
N GLY A 138 0.80 -9.08 -11.03
CA GLY A 138 -0.50 -9.18 -11.67
C GLY A 138 -1.62 -9.64 -10.74
N ILE A 139 -2.86 -9.21 -11.01
CA ILE A 139 -4.01 -9.56 -10.18
C ILE A 139 -4.39 -11.02 -10.41
N LEU A 140 -4.54 -11.78 -9.31
CA LEU A 140 -5.16 -13.10 -9.36
C LEU A 140 -6.65 -12.96 -9.65
N HIS A 141 -7.05 -13.25 -10.88
CA HIS A 141 -8.44 -13.09 -11.32
C HIS A 141 -9.30 -14.29 -10.98
N LYS A 142 -8.73 -15.50 -11.01
CA LYS A 142 -9.46 -16.74 -10.81
C LYS A 142 -8.58 -17.81 -10.17
N PHE A 143 -9.19 -18.54 -9.25
CA PHE A 143 -8.67 -19.81 -8.75
C PHE A 143 -9.64 -20.90 -9.20
N SER A 144 -9.12 -21.93 -9.87
CA SER A 144 -9.90 -23.08 -10.32
C SER A 144 -9.27 -24.38 -9.83
N LEU A 145 -10.13 -25.35 -9.55
CA LEU A 145 -9.74 -26.72 -9.27
C LEU A 145 -10.19 -27.56 -10.45
N LEU A 146 -9.23 -28.12 -11.18
CA LEU A 146 -9.50 -29.05 -12.26
C LEU A 146 -9.57 -30.46 -11.65
N VAL A 147 -10.72 -31.12 -11.78
CA VAL A 147 -10.96 -32.44 -11.18
C VAL A 147 -11.10 -33.46 -12.31
N ASN A 148 -10.10 -34.31 -12.45
CA ASN A 148 -10.10 -35.41 -13.42
C ASN A 148 -10.44 -36.71 -12.70
N LYS A 149 -11.39 -37.47 -13.24
CA LYS A 149 -11.63 -38.84 -12.77
C LYS A 149 -10.70 -39.78 -13.53
N VAL A 150 -9.78 -40.43 -12.82
CA VAL A 150 -8.86 -41.41 -13.38
C VAL A 150 -9.13 -42.72 -12.66
N GLU A 151 -9.79 -43.65 -13.37
CA GLU A 151 -10.24 -44.95 -12.84
C GLU A 151 -11.09 -44.81 -11.56
N ALA A 152 -10.58 -45.31 -10.43
CA ALA A 152 -11.22 -45.25 -9.11
C ALA A 152 -10.87 -43.98 -8.31
N PHE A 153 -10.04 -43.09 -8.84
CA PHE A 153 -9.54 -41.91 -8.13
C PHE A 153 -9.94 -40.61 -8.82
N TYR A 154 -9.94 -39.53 -8.03
CA TYR A 154 -10.06 -38.16 -8.51
C TYR A 154 -8.72 -37.46 -8.36
N GLN A 155 -8.17 -36.99 -9.47
CA GLN A 155 -7.02 -36.11 -9.48
C GLN A 155 -7.51 -34.67 -9.42
N VAL A 156 -7.09 -33.93 -8.38
CA VAL A 156 -7.42 -32.51 -8.21
C VAL A 156 -6.18 -31.67 -8.48
N ILE A 157 -6.25 -30.81 -9.49
CA ILE A 157 -5.17 -29.93 -9.92
C ILE A 157 -5.58 -28.48 -9.68
N PRO A 158 -4.94 -27.76 -8.75
CA PRO A 158 -5.19 -26.35 -8.55
C PRO A 158 -4.53 -25.50 -9.63
N GLN A 159 -5.27 -24.50 -10.11
CA GLN A 159 -4.85 -23.57 -11.14
C GLN A 159 -5.09 -22.13 -10.66
N LEU A 160 -4.02 -21.34 -10.68
CA LEU A 160 -4.04 -19.90 -10.45
C LEU A 160 -4.02 -19.19 -11.81
N HIS A 161 -5.02 -18.36 -12.06
CA HIS A 161 -5.07 -17.52 -13.25
C HIS A 161 -4.60 -16.11 -12.89
N LEU A 162 -3.32 -15.83 -13.15
CA LEU A 162 -2.69 -14.53 -12.99
C LEU A 162 -2.65 -13.86 -14.36
N GLU A 163 -3.45 -12.81 -14.53
CA GLU A 163 -3.66 -12.15 -15.83
C GLU A 163 -3.99 -13.14 -16.96
N GLN A 164 -3.04 -13.42 -17.87
CA GLN A 164 -3.18 -14.35 -19.00
C GLN A 164 -2.45 -15.68 -18.78
N GLN A 165 -1.79 -15.88 -17.64
CA GLN A 165 -1.02 -17.08 -17.34
C GLN A 165 -1.76 -17.99 -16.36
N VAL A 166 -1.67 -19.30 -16.61
CA VAL A 166 -2.16 -20.34 -15.70
C VAL A 166 -0.95 -20.97 -15.01
N LEU A 167 -0.84 -20.76 -13.71
CA LEU A 167 0.24 -21.27 -12.89
C LEU A 167 -0.28 -22.24 -11.84
N HIS A 168 0.52 -23.26 -11.54
CA HIS A 168 0.27 -24.11 -10.38
C HIS A 168 0.71 -23.35 -9.12
N PRO A 169 -0.02 -23.41 -7.97
CA PRO A 169 0.34 -22.70 -6.74
C PRO A 169 1.78 -22.90 -6.25
N ARG A 170 2.36 -24.08 -6.49
CA ARG A 170 3.76 -24.38 -6.15
C ARG A 170 4.80 -23.57 -6.94
N GLN A 171 4.41 -22.97 -8.05
CA GLN A 171 5.29 -22.18 -8.92
C GLN A 171 5.31 -20.70 -8.54
N VAL A 172 4.51 -20.29 -7.57
CA VAL A 172 4.43 -18.90 -7.11
C VAL A 172 5.16 -18.79 -5.77
N GLU A 173 6.22 -17.99 -5.72
CA GLU A 173 6.84 -17.62 -4.46
C GLU A 173 5.91 -16.68 -3.69
N HIS A 174 5.70 -16.97 -2.41
CA HIS A 174 4.89 -16.17 -1.51
C HIS A 174 5.77 -15.64 -0.38
N ARG A 175 5.82 -14.32 -0.20
CA ARG A 175 6.41 -13.67 0.98
C ARG A 175 5.30 -13.03 1.79
N PHE A 176 5.16 -13.44 3.06
CA PHE A 176 4.29 -12.83 4.07
C PHE A 176 4.92 -12.95 5.44
#